data_AF-A0A1H5W121-F1
#
_entry.id   AF-A0A1H5W121-F1
#
_cell.length_a   1.000
_cell.length_b   1.000
_cell.length_c   1.000
_cell.angle_alpha   90.00
_cell.angle_beta   90.00
_cell.angle_gamma   90.00
#
_symmetry.space_group_name_H-M   'P 1'
#
loop_
_entity.id
_entity.type
_entity.pdbx_description
1 polymer ?
#
loop_
_entity_poly.entity_id
_entity_poly.type
_entity_poly.pdbx_seq_one_letter_code
_entity_poly.pdbx_strand_id
1 'polypeptide(L)'
;MWLKTFPKVAERAGLDMVDSPLIVSPDDLSDVVYALAKHKKDTVEVETDPPVPRTPYEKKNKINNMSDEYAAVTRGRYLKETAQVQKFLSAPENYEILKLYEDVVDEFQLKIVAKRKDYQTFDDVMNYLVDLLFARDPVLRRNKRLTRVMLFYMYWNCDIGSDGNVKTH
;
A
#
# COMPACT_ATOMS: atom_id res chain seq x y z
N MET A 1 -0.81 -18.28 -20.93
CA MET A 1 0.38 -17.48 -20.56
C MET A 1 1.46 -17.69 -21.62
N TRP A 2 1.44 -16.93 -22.72
CA TRP A 2 2.26 -17.19 -23.92
C TRP A 2 3.70 -16.64 -23.85
N LEU A 3 3.97 -15.73 -22.91
CA LEU A 3 5.27 -15.06 -22.76
C LEU A 3 6.34 -15.90 -22.04
N LYS A 4 5.98 -17.06 -21.47
CA LYS A 4 6.96 -18.00 -20.90
C LYS A 4 7.60 -18.91 -21.95
N THR A 5 7.02 -18.99 -23.14
CA THR A 5 7.36 -20.02 -24.13
C THR A 5 8.41 -19.55 -25.15
N PHE A 6 8.62 -18.24 -25.31
CA PHE A 6 9.47 -17.68 -26.38
C PHE A 6 10.37 -16.52 -25.92
N PRO A 7 11.40 -16.78 -25.09
CA PRO A 7 12.29 -15.73 -24.55
C PRO A 7 13.06 -14.97 -25.65
N LYS A 8 13.38 -15.63 -26.77
CA LYS A 8 14.14 -15.04 -27.90
C LYS A 8 13.36 -13.99 -28.71
N VAL A 9 12.04 -13.89 -28.52
CA VAL A 9 11.21 -12.87 -29.20
C VAL A 9 11.28 -11.54 -28.46
N ALA A 10 11.38 -11.55 -27.13
CA ALA A 10 11.53 -10.35 -26.31
C ALA A 10 12.88 -9.65 -26.57
N GLU A 11 13.94 -10.45 -26.74
CA GLU A 11 15.31 -9.98 -27.00
C GLU A 11 15.45 -9.29 -28.36
N ARG A 12 14.73 -9.79 -29.39
CA ARG A 12 14.71 -9.18 -30.74
C ARG A 12 13.87 -7.91 -30.85
N ALA A 13 12.99 -7.66 -29.87
CA ALA A 13 12.09 -6.51 -29.85
C ALA A 13 12.67 -5.28 -29.13
N GLY A 14 13.92 -5.34 -28.63
CA GLY A 14 14.54 -4.24 -27.89
C GLY A 14 13.84 -3.90 -26.57
N LEU A 15 13.11 -4.86 -26.00
CA LEU A 15 12.46 -4.70 -24.70
C LEU A 15 13.52 -4.84 -23.61
N ASP A 16 13.90 -3.71 -23.00
CA ASP A 16 14.78 -3.69 -21.85
C ASP A 16 14.10 -4.43 -20.69
N MET A 17 14.57 -5.65 -20.39
CA MET A 17 13.96 -6.53 -19.38
C MET A 17 14.11 -6.00 -17.95
N VAL A 18 14.87 -4.92 -17.77
CA VAL A 18 15.08 -4.22 -16.49
C VAL A 18 13.87 -3.32 -16.13
N ASP A 19 13.06 -2.92 -17.11
CA ASP A 19 11.80 -2.19 -16.92
C ASP A 19 10.58 -3.12 -16.83
N SER A 20 10.77 -4.27 -16.18
CA SER A 20 9.68 -5.20 -15.94
C SER A 20 8.61 -4.55 -15.05
N PRO A 21 7.31 -4.54 -15.44
CA PRO A 21 6.25 -3.88 -14.70
C PRO A 21 6.11 -4.53 -13.32
N LEU A 22 6.54 -3.80 -12.28
CA LEU A 22 6.32 -4.00 -10.84
C LEU A 22 5.69 -5.35 -10.48
N ILE A 23 6.42 -6.43 -10.26
CA ILE A 23 5.79 -7.68 -9.81
C ILE A 23 5.56 -7.64 -8.29
N VAL A 24 4.49 -7.00 -7.82
CA VAL A 24 3.90 -7.26 -6.48
C VAL A 24 3.02 -8.49 -6.64
N SER A 25 3.07 -9.45 -5.71
CA SER A 25 2.04 -10.49 -5.61
C SER A 25 0.72 -9.82 -5.18
N PRO A 26 -0.24 -9.60 -6.09
CA PRO A 26 -1.48 -8.89 -5.77
C PRO A 26 -2.37 -9.73 -4.85
N ASP A 27 -2.11 -11.03 -4.82
CA ASP A 27 -2.96 -12.06 -4.24
C ASP A 27 -3.00 -11.91 -2.71
N ASP A 28 -1.88 -11.59 -2.06
CA ASP A 28 -1.83 -11.42 -0.60
C ASP A 28 -2.62 -10.19 -0.14
N LEU A 29 -2.49 -9.06 -0.86
CA LEU A 29 -3.33 -7.88 -0.58
C LEU A 29 -4.79 -8.12 -0.96
N SER A 30 -5.05 -8.90 -2.00
CA SER A 30 -6.39 -9.32 -2.42
C SER A 30 -7.10 -10.08 -1.31
N ASP A 31 -6.41 -11.03 -0.67
CA ASP A 31 -6.93 -11.83 0.42
C ASP A 31 -7.22 -10.97 1.67
N VAL A 32 -6.32 -10.04 2.02
CA VAL A 32 -6.55 -9.06 3.11
C VAL A 32 -7.77 -8.20 2.81
N VAL A 33 -7.88 -7.65 1.59
CA VAL A 33 -9.01 -6.81 1.18
C VAL A 33 -10.31 -7.60 1.13
N TYR A 34 -10.28 -8.84 0.66
CA TYR A 34 -11.44 -9.73 0.59
C TYR A 34 -11.96 -10.07 1.99
N ALA A 35 -11.07 -10.48 2.89
CA ALA A 35 -11.43 -10.80 4.26
C ALA A 35 -12.01 -9.58 4.97
N LEU A 36 -11.36 -8.43 4.87
CA LEU A 36 -11.86 -7.18 5.45
C LEU A 36 -13.22 -6.76 4.87
N ALA A 37 -13.44 -6.93 3.55
CA ALA A 37 -14.73 -6.65 2.92
C ALA A 37 -15.86 -7.55 3.45
N LYS A 38 -15.56 -8.82 3.77
CA LYS A 38 -16.51 -9.77 4.36
C LYS A 38 -16.84 -9.42 5.82
N HIS A 39 -15.88 -8.88 6.56
CA HIS A 39 -16.04 -8.49 7.97
C HIS A 39 -16.72 -7.13 8.19
N LYS A 40 -16.99 -6.37 7.12
CA LYS A 40 -17.41 -4.96 7.18
C LYS A 40 -18.86 -4.69 7.63
N LYS A 41 -19.36 -5.41 8.63
CA LYS A 41 -20.74 -5.28 9.14
C LYS A 41 -20.91 -4.36 10.36
N ASP A 42 -19.86 -3.98 11.07
CA ASP A 42 -19.98 -3.13 12.27
C ASP A 42 -19.12 -1.87 12.16
N THR A 43 -19.77 -0.72 12.39
CA THR A 43 -19.10 0.58 12.55
C THR A 43 -18.69 0.68 14.01
N VAL A 44 -17.39 0.87 14.27
CA VAL A 44 -16.88 0.97 15.63
C VAL A 44 -16.14 2.30 15.75
N GLU A 45 -16.55 3.13 16.70
CA GLU A 45 -15.72 4.23 17.19
C GLU A 45 -14.69 3.63 18.15
N VAL A 46 -13.41 3.73 17.83
CA VAL A 46 -12.31 3.35 18.73
C VAL A 46 -11.26 4.44 18.70
N GLU A 47 -10.79 4.81 19.89
CA GLU A 47 -9.67 5.72 20.11
C GLU A 47 -8.40 5.20 19.45
N THR A 48 -7.72 6.10 18.74
CA THR A 48 -6.64 5.79 17.81
C THR A 48 -5.29 6.22 18.38
N ASP A 49 -4.76 5.54 19.40
CA ASP A 49 -3.35 5.68 19.73
C ASP A 49 -2.62 4.34 19.68
N PRO A 50 -1.76 4.12 18.66
CA PRO A 50 -0.95 2.92 18.59
C PRO A 50 0.16 2.91 19.65
N PRO A 51 0.67 1.72 20.01
CA PRO A 51 1.62 1.53 21.12
C PRO A 51 3.01 2.14 20.89
N VAL A 52 3.32 2.65 19.69
CA VAL A 52 4.62 3.24 19.33
C VAL A 52 4.43 4.72 18.96
N PRO A 53 5.29 5.65 19.45
CA PRO A 53 5.26 7.04 19.02
C PRO A 53 5.43 7.13 17.50
N ARG A 54 4.37 7.51 16.79
CA ARG A 54 4.41 7.68 15.34
C ARG A 54 4.93 9.06 14.97
N THR A 55 5.63 9.14 13.84
CA THR A 55 5.91 10.42 13.18
C THR A 55 4.56 11.09 12.86
N PRO A 56 4.31 12.34 13.32
CA PRO A 56 3.06 13.04 13.02
C PRO A 56 2.80 13.10 11.52
N TYR A 57 1.55 12.97 11.11
CA TYR A 57 1.17 12.87 9.70
C TYR A 57 1.73 14.02 8.86
N GLU A 58 1.64 15.25 9.37
CA GLU A 58 2.14 16.45 8.72
C GLU A 58 3.68 16.41 8.55
N LYS A 59 4.41 15.87 9.54
CA LYS A 59 5.86 15.68 9.45
C LYS A 59 6.20 14.59 8.43
N LYS A 60 5.43 13.50 8.42
CA LYS A 60 5.61 12.40 7.48
C LYS A 60 5.38 12.84 6.02
N ASN A 61 4.37 13.66 5.78
CA ASN A 61 4.06 14.21 4.45
C ASN A 61 5.22 15.04 3.91
N LYS A 62 5.84 15.87 4.76
CA LYS A 62 7.03 16.63 4.38
C LYS A 62 8.21 15.73 4.02
N ILE A 63 8.49 14.71 4.84
CA ILE A 63 9.57 13.74 4.59
C ILE A 63 9.37 13.01 3.26
N ASN A 64 8.13 12.67 2.95
CA ASN A 64 7.80 11.88 1.77
C ASN A 64 7.48 12.74 0.53
N ASN A 65 7.52 14.06 0.63
CA ASN A 65 7.11 14.96 -0.46
C ASN A 65 5.67 14.69 -0.93
N MET A 66 4.74 14.49 0.02
CA MET A 66 3.30 14.42 -0.25
C MET A 66 2.71 15.83 -0.28
N SER A 67 1.89 16.16 -1.28
CA SER A 67 1.28 17.49 -1.35
C SER A 67 0.23 17.68 -0.24
N ASP A 68 0.08 18.92 0.23
CA ASP A 68 -0.89 19.26 1.27
C ASP A 68 -2.32 18.98 0.80
N GLU A 69 -2.63 19.25 -0.47
CA GLU A 69 -3.95 19.00 -1.07
C GLU A 69 -4.27 17.50 -1.08
N TYR A 70 -3.35 16.67 -1.57
CA TYR A 70 -3.54 15.22 -1.60
C TYR A 70 -3.66 14.64 -0.20
N ALA A 71 -2.80 15.08 0.72
CA ALA A 71 -2.84 14.66 2.12
C ALA A 71 -4.17 15.02 2.80
N ALA A 72 -4.71 16.21 2.56
CA ALA A 72 -5.99 16.66 3.11
C ALA A 72 -7.16 15.84 2.55
N VAL A 73 -7.19 15.61 1.23
CA VAL A 73 -8.25 14.83 0.56
C VAL A 73 -8.24 13.38 1.04
N THR A 74 -7.08 12.73 1.10
CA THR A 74 -6.97 11.33 1.53
C THR A 74 -7.32 11.16 3.01
N ARG A 75 -6.80 12.03 3.88
CA ARG A 75 -7.14 12.04 5.32
C ARG A 75 -8.64 12.21 5.53
N GLY A 76 -9.26 13.22 4.90
CA GLY A 76 -10.70 13.47 5.04
C GLY A 76 -11.58 12.32 4.54
N ARG A 77 -11.08 11.51 3.59
CA ARG A 77 -11.81 10.37 3.04
C ARG A 77 -11.64 9.08 3.83
N TYR A 78 -10.44 8.82 4.37
CA TYR A 78 -10.03 7.47 4.79
C TYR A 78 -9.61 7.34 6.26
N LEU A 79 -9.38 8.45 6.98
CA LEU A 79 -8.91 8.40 8.36
C LEU A 79 -9.85 7.62 9.28
N LYS A 80 -11.17 7.83 9.14
CA LYS A 80 -12.19 7.15 9.96
C LYS A 80 -12.20 5.63 9.78
N GLU A 81 -11.75 5.13 8.64
CA GLU A 81 -11.69 3.69 8.37
C GLU A 81 -10.46 3.03 9.01
N THR A 82 -9.42 3.79 9.40
CA THR A 82 -8.18 3.22 9.95
C THR A 82 -8.38 2.44 11.24
N ALA A 83 -9.28 2.90 12.12
CA ALA A 83 -9.61 2.19 13.36
C ALA A 83 -10.25 0.82 13.09
N GLN A 84 -11.11 0.72 12.06
CA GLN A 84 -11.72 -0.55 11.67
C GLN A 84 -10.67 -1.53 11.12
N VAL A 85 -9.72 -1.04 10.31
CA VAL A 85 -8.61 -1.87 9.80
C VAL A 85 -7.73 -2.35 10.95
N GLN A 86 -7.34 -1.46 11.87
CA GLN A 86 -6.55 -1.82 13.05
C GLN A 86 -7.22 -2.90 13.88
N LYS A 87 -8.52 -2.70 14.21
CA LYS A 87 -9.30 -3.67 14.99
C LYS A 87 -9.35 -5.03 14.30
N PHE A 88 -9.56 -5.04 12.99
CA PHE A 88 -9.60 -6.28 12.21
C PHE A 88 -8.26 -7.01 12.23
N LEU A 89 -7.16 -6.32 11.93
CA LEU A 89 -5.82 -6.94 11.88
C LEU A 89 -5.31 -7.38 13.26
N SER A 90 -5.72 -6.70 14.33
CA SER A 90 -5.31 -7.02 15.70
C SER A 90 -6.11 -8.17 16.33
N ALA A 91 -7.16 -8.66 15.66
CA ALA A 91 -7.99 -9.73 16.20
C ALA A 91 -7.24 -11.08 16.11
N PRO A 92 -7.14 -11.87 17.20
CA PRO A 92 -6.39 -13.13 17.19
C PRO A 92 -6.80 -14.11 16.09
N GLU A 93 -8.08 -14.15 15.75
CA GLU A 93 -8.62 -14.99 14.66
C GLU A 93 -8.13 -14.59 13.27
N ASN A 94 -7.63 -13.36 13.11
CA ASN A 94 -7.12 -12.83 11.85
C ASN A 94 -5.59 -12.84 11.77
N TYR A 95 -4.91 -13.61 12.63
CA TYR A 95 -3.45 -13.66 12.68
C TYR A 95 -2.80 -14.00 11.33
N GLU A 96 -3.36 -14.97 10.58
CA GLU A 96 -2.83 -15.31 9.25
C GLU A 96 -3.06 -14.18 8.23
N ILE A 97 -4.10 -13.37 8.40
CA ILE A 97 -4.37 -12.21 7.54
C ILE A 97 -3.43 -11.05 7.90
N LEU A 98 -3.10 -10.89 9.19
CA LEU A 98 -2.08 -9.95 9.62
C LEU A 98 -0.72 -10.26 8.99
N LYS A 99 -0.31 -11.54 8.94
CA LYS A 99 0.94 -11.92 8.24
C LYS A 99 0.92 -11.53 6.77
N LEU A 100 -0.16 -11.85 6.05
CA LEU A 100 -0.30 -11.45 4.63
C LEU A 100 -0.21 -9.93 4.47
N TYR A 101 -0.80 -9.18 5.40
CA TYR A 101 -0.70 -7.73 5.41
C TYR A 101 0.75 -7.26 5.63
N GLU A 102 1.47 -7.85 6.58
CA GLU A 102 2.88 -7.55 6.87
C GLU A 102 3.79 -7.88 5.66
N ASP A 103 3.58 -9.01 5.01
CA ASP A 103 4.32 -9.40 3.79
C ASP A 103 4.11 -8.38 2.65
N VAL A 104 2.87 -7.90 2.47
CA VAL A 104 2.55 -6.86 1.47
C VAL A 104 3.20 -5.52 1.83
N VAL A 105 3.22 -5.16 3.12
CA VAL A 105 3.90 -3.95 3.60
C VAL A 105 5.38 -3.98 3.20
N ASP A 106 6.07 -5.09 3.45
CA ASP A 106 7.48 -5.27 3.11
C ASP A 106 7.70 -5.16 1.60
N GLU A 107 6.88 -5.84 0.79
CA GLU A 107 6.98 -5.75 -0.67
C GLU A 107 6.78 -4.32 -1.19
N PHE A 108 5.79 -3.59 -0.67
CA PHE A 108 5.55 -2.21 -1.07
C PHE A 108 6.67 -1.29 -0.64
N GLN A 109 7.15 -1.40 0.59
CA GLN A 109 8.21 -0.54 1.09
C GLN A 109 9.49 -0.71 0.27
N LEU A 110 9.89 -1.94 -0.04
CA LEU A 110 11.05 -2.21 -0.90
C LEU A 110 10.87 -1.62 -2.31
N LYS A 111 9.67 -1.70 -2.88
CA LYS A 111 9.38 -1.13 -4.21
C LYS A 111 9.37 0.39 -4.19
N ILE A 112 8.81 1.00 -3.15
CA ILE A 112 8.85 2.46 -2.94
C ILE A 112 10.31 2.91 -2.88
N VAL A 113 11.15 2.26 -2.07
CA VAL A 113 12.59 2.60 -1.97
C VAL A 113 13.30 2.42 -3.32
N ALA A 114 13.04 1.33 -4.04
CA ALA A 114 13.73 1.03 -5.29
C ALA A 114 13.32 1.91 -6.48
N LYS A 115 12.09 2.41 -6.51
CA LYS A 115 11.52 3.10 -7.69
C LYS A 115 11.23 4.57 -7.46
N ARG A 116 11.17 5.04 -6.21
CA ARG A 116 10.95 6.46 -5.91
C ARG A 116 12.17 7.25 -6.37
N LYS A 117 11.95 8.17 -7.30
CA LYS A 117 12.95 9.16 -7.70
C LYS A 117 12.83 10.39 -6.79
N ASP A 118 13.95 11.07 -6.53
CA ASP A 118 14.00 12.20 -5.57
C ASP A 118 13.02 13.34 -5.88
N TYR A 119 12.62 13.50 -7.15
CA TYR A 119 11.70 14.54 -7.60
C TYR A 119 10.22 14.12 -7.63
N GLN A 120 9.90 12.84 -7.37
CA GLN A 120 8.52 12.37 -7.38
C GLN A 120 7.79 12.77 -6.10
N THR A 121 6.53 13.18 -6.26
CA THR A 121 5.64 13.38 -5.11
C THR A 121 5.20 12.02 -4.56
N PHE A 122 4.91 11.93 -3.27
CA PHE A 122 4.34 10.69 -2.73
C PHE A 122 2.92 10.42 -3.27
N ASP A 123 2.25 11.47 -3.74
CA ASP A 123 0.94 11.38 -4.40
C ASP A 123 1.03 10.47 -5.63
N ASP A 124 2.06 10.67 -6.45
CA ASP A 124 2.33 9.86 -7.65
C ASP A 124 2.63 8.41 -7.26
N VAL A 125 3.42 8.20 -6.20
CA VAL A 125 3.73 6.87 -5.67
C VAL A 125 2.44 6.15 -5.24
N MET A 126 1.58 6.82 -4.48
CA MET A 126 0.32 6.25 -3.99
C MET A 126 -0.63 5.89 -5.14
N ASN A 127 -0.77 6.76 -6.14
CA ASN A 127 -1.61 6.47 -7.30
C ASN A 127 -1.04 5.34 -8.16
N TYR A 128 0.28 5.31 -8.34
CA TYR A 128 0.96 4.25 -9.07
C TYR A 128 0.76 2.87 -8.42
N LEU A 129 0.87 2.78 -7.09
CA LEU A 129 0.57 1.54 -6.35
C LEU A 129 -0.89 1.11 -6.55
N VAL A 130 -1.83 2.05 -6.47
CA VAL A 130 -3.25 1.75 -6.72
C VAL A 130 -3.48 1.21 -8.13
N ASP A 131 -2.91 1.86 -9.14
CA ASP A 131 -3.11 1.47 -10.54
C ASP A 131 -2.50 0.10 -10.84
N LEU A 132 -1.35 -0.20 -10.24
CA LEU A 132 -0.80 -1.56 -10.27
C LEU A 132 -1.79 -2.57 -9.71
N LEU A 133 -2.31 -2.32 -8.52
CA LEU A 133 -3.15 -3.29 -7.82
C LEU A 133 -4.43 -3.55 -8.61
N PHE A 134 -5.01 -2.50 -9.18
CA PHE A 134 -6.17 -2.62 -10.03
C PHE A 134 -5.88 -3.30 -11.37
N ALA A 135 -4.69 -3.11 -11.94
CA ALA A 135 -4.32 -3.78 -13.19
C ALA A 135 -4.26 -5.30 -13.00
N ARG A 136 -3.81 -5.75 -11.83
CA ARG A 136 -3.45 -7.15 -11.61
C ARG A 136 -4.52 -8.01 -10.98
N ASP A 137 -5.32 -7.46 -10.08
CA ASP A 137 -6.28 -8.25 -9.32
C ASP A 137 -7.74 -7.75 -9.48
N PRO A 138 -8.68 -8.62 -9.88
CA PRO A 138 -10.08 -8.25 -10.06
C PRO A 138 -10.83 -8.01 -8.75
N VAL A 139 -10.47 -8.64 -7.63
CA VAL A 139 -11.05 -8.38 -6.30
C VAL A 139 -10.65 -7.00 -5.81
N LEU A 140 -9.37 -6.64 -5.93
CA LEU A 140 -8.88 -5.29 -5.62
C LEU A 140 -9.57 -4.25 -6.51
N ARG A 141 -9.70 -4.53 -7.80
CA ARG A 141 -10.43 -3.65 -8.74
C ARG A 141 -11.92 -3.54 -8.43
N ARG A 142 -12.56 -4.59 -7.91
CA ARG A 142 -13.97 -4.56 -7.46
C ARG A 142 -14.13 -3.81 -6.14
N ASN A 143 -13.10 -3.82 -5.29
CA ASN A 143 -13.09 -3.19 -3.97
C ASN A 143 -12.27 -1.89 -3.92
N LYS A 144 -12.33 -1.04 -4.97
CA LYS A 144 -11.45 0.14 -5.15
C LYS A 144 -11.29 1.02 -3.92
N ARG A 145 -12.40 1.31 -3.23
CA ARG A 145 -12.38 2.16 -2.03
C ARG A 145 -11.61 1.48 -0.90
N LEU A 146 -11.82 0.18 -0.70
CA LEU A 146 -11.14 -0.57 0.36
C LEU A 146 -9.64 -0.70 0.05
N THR A 147 -9.26 -0.95 -1.20
CA THR A 147 -7.86 -0.95 -1.62
C THR A 147 -7.17 0.39 -1.34
N ARG A 148 -7.84 1.51 -1.61
CA ARG A 148 -7.32 2.85 -1.27
C ARG A 148 -7.23 3.07 0.25
N VAL A 149 -8.20 2.58 1.02
CA VAL A 149 -8.15 2.61 2.49
C VAL A 149 -6.94 1.82 3.00
N MET A 150 -6.64 0.65 2.45
CA MET A 150 -5.49 -0.16 2.89
C MET A 150 -4.16 0.56 2.64
N LEU A 151 -3.95 1.13 1.44
CA LEU A 151 -2.73 1.90 1.17
C LEU A 151 -2.64 3.15 2.04
N PHE A 152 -3.75 3.85 2.25
CA PHE A 152 -3.78 4.99 3.18
C PHE A 152 -3.44 4.54 4.61
N TYR A 153 -3.99 3.41 5.07
CA TYR A 153 -3.73 2.85 6.39
C TYR A 153 -2.25 2.51 6.57
N MET A 154 -1.63 1.81 5.62
CA MET A 154 -0.18 1.51 5.64
C MET A 154 0.67 2.78 5.75
N TYR A 155 0.32 3.82 4.97
CA TYR A 155 1.05 5.08 5.06
C TYR A 155 0.79 5.82 6.38
N TRP A 156 -0.46 5.86 6.84
CA TRP A 156 -0.86 6.49 8.10
C TRP A 156 -0.19 5.83 9.32
N ASN A 157 -0.08 4.50 9.31
CA ASN A 157 0.51 3.73 10.40
C ASN A 157 2.03 3.65 10.39
N CYS A 158 2.68 4.23 9.39
CA CYS A 158 4.12 4.18 9.22
C CYS A 158 4.71 2.87 8.73
N ASP A 159 3.88 2.02 8.15
CA ASP A 159 4.30 0.76 7.53
C ASP A 159 5.00 1.01 6.17
N ILE A 160 4.56 2.03 5.42
CA ILE A 160 5.20 2.43 4.14
C ILE A 160 5.57 3.92 4.11
N GLY A 161 6.55 4.25 3.26
CA GLY A 161 7.17 5.58 3.21
C GLY A 161 8.24 5.77 4.28
N SER A 162 9.00 6.85 4.19
CA SER A 162 10.04 7.16 5.18
C SER A 162 9.43 7.79 6.43
N ASP A 163 9.89 7.35 7.59
CA ASP A 163 9.55 7.89 8.92
C ASP A 163 10.53 8.99 9.37
N GLY A 164 11.60 9.23 8.60
CA GLY A 164 12.66 10.19 8.88
C GLY A 164 13.82 9.63 9.71
N ASN A 165 13.84 8.33 10.01
CA ASN A 165 14.89 7.70 10.82
C ASN A 165 16.01 7.04 10.00
N VAL A 166 15.94 7.08 8.67
CA VAL A 166 17.03 6.59 7.82
C VAL A 166 18.19 7.57 7.88
N LYS A 167 19.15 7.30 8.77
CA LYS A 167 20.47 7.93 8.75
C LYS A 167 21.18 7.48 7.48
N THR A 168 21.29 8.37 6.51
CA THR A 168 22.29 8.25 5.45
C THR A 168 23.67 8.41 6.09
N HIS A 169 24.43 7.32 6.15
CA HIS A 169 25.86 7.34 6.46
C HIS A 169 26.67 7.69 5.23
#